data_AF-G4ZP94-F1
#
_entry.id   AF-G4ZP94-F1
#
_cell.length_a   1.000
_cell.length_b   1.000
_cell.length_c   1.000
_cell.angle_alpha   90.00
_cell.angle_beta   90.00
_cell.angle_gamma   90.00
#
_symmetry.space_group_name_H-M   'P 1'
#
loop_
_entity.id
_entity.type
_entity.pdbx_description
1 polymer ?
#
loop_
_entity_poly.entity_id
_entity_poly.type
_entity_poly.pdbx_seq_one_letter_code
_entity_poly.pdbx_strand_id
1 'polypeptide(L)'
;MPKLFRPDAKDWFTIKCLIALLDPIAATSELLGGQGYPTLALAFPCLRQVERTLNRDDLFDEEALLVEDAPFKQTVLDLMTTVRLAFVGLFERRFADLPTDLLWISYLVPRLTNMEGLTNDHAAAREKRLKTRCSAEVYRYLDEVADTEFDADPLEWWRLHGRSYPYLAPLARQWLACVATSVPSERAFSSAGNIVNCKRTKLDPSLVRDSLFIHDNFEFPEWETDEKATSDPSHEQVNQSK
;
A
#
# COMPACT_ATOMS: atom_id res chain seq x y z
N MET A 1 46.27 6.17 27.58
CA MET A 1 45.57 5.16 26.76
C MET A 1 44.89 4.17 27.71
N PRO A 2 43.58 3.89 27.57
CA PRO A 2 42.93 2.88 28.40
C PRO A 2 43.57 1.52 28.10
N LYS A 3 44.02 0.78 29.12
CA LYS A 3 44.50 -0.59 28.94
C LYS A 3 43.29 -1.46 28.63
N LEU A 4 43.24 -2.02 27.41
CA LEU A 4 42.27 -3.06 27.06
C LEU A 4 42.48 -4.25 27.98
N PHE A 5 41.50 -4.50 28.86
CA PHE A 5 41.52 -5.64 29.76
C PHE A 5 41.22 -6.91 28.96
N ARG A 6 42.00 -7.97 29.17
CA ARG A 6 41.76 -9.26 28.53
C ARG A 6 40.58 -9.93 29.25
N PRO A 7 39.50 -10.31 28.55
CA PRO A 7 38.36 -10.98 29.18
C PRO A 7 38.78 -12.28 29.85
N ASP A 8 38.26 -12.56 31.03
CA ASP A 8 38.46 -13.82 31.73
C ASP A 8 37.52 -14.93 31.18
N ALA A 9 37.58 -16.14 31.74
CA ALA A 9 36.76 -17.26 31.25
C ALA A 9 35.24 -17.01 31.41
N LYS A 10 34.84 -16.29 32.46
CA LYS A 10 33.44 -15.92 32.70
C LYS A 10 32.98 -14.87 31.71
N ASP A 11 33.82 -13.88 31.44
CA ASP A 11 33.55 -12.83 30.44
C ASP A 11 33.41 -13.45 29.05
N TRP A 12 34.30 -14.36 28.67
CA TRP A 12 34.23 -15.06 27.38
C TRP A 12 32.96 -15.89 27.23
N PHE A 13 32.56 -16.61 28.28
CA PHE A 13 31.30 -17.36 28.24
C PHE A 13 30.09 -16.42 28.09
N THR A 14 30.07 -15.33 28.86
CA THR A 14 29.02 -14.31 28.77
C THR A 14 28.93 -13.71 27.36
N ILE A 15 30.08 -13.36 26.76
CA ILE A 15 30.15 -12.83 25.40
C ILE A 15 29.59 -13.84 24.38
N LYS A 16 29.91 -15.14 24.51
CA LYS A 16 29.37 -16.16 23.61
C LYS A 16 27.85 -16.27 23.71
N CYS A 17 27.28 -16.29 24.92
CA CYS A 17 25.83 -16.29 25.08
C CYS A 17 25.18 -15.01 24.52
N LEU A 18 25.83 -13.85 24.67
CA LEU A 18 25.35 -12.61 24.06
C LEU A 18 25.39 -12.67 22.52
N ILE A 19 26.42 -13.28 21.94
CA ILE A 19 26.48 -13.51 20.49
C ILE A 19 25.31 -14.41 20.07
N ALA A 20 25.09 -15.55 20.73
CA ALA A 20 23.97 -16.45 20.43
C ALA A 20 22.60 -15.74 20.49
N LEU A 21 22.43 -14.84 21.45
CA LEU A 21 21.20 -14.04 21.60
C LEU A 21 21.03 -13.01 20.47
N LEU A 22 22.12 -12.36 20.04
CA LEU A 22 22.09 -11.24 19.09
C LEU A 22 22.20 -11.67 17.63
N ASP A 23 22.78 -12.85 17.35
CA ASP A 23 22.99 -13.39 16.02
C ASP A 23 21.71 -13.42 15.15
N PRO A 24 20.54 -13.91 15.62
CA PRO A 24 19.32 -13.89 14.79
C PRO A 24 18.87 -12.48 14.42
N ILE A 25 19.11 -11.49 15.29
CA ILE A 25 18.78 -10.07 15.04
C ILE A 25 19.75 -9.48 14.03
N ALA A 26 21.04 -9.79 14.17
CA ALA A 26 22.08 -9.35 13.24
C ALA A 26 21.84 -9.91 11.83
N ALA A 27 21.63 -11.23 11.72
CA ALA A 27 21.31 -11.89 10.46
C ALA A 27 20.05 -11.33 9.79
N THR A 28 19.00 -11.05 10.58
CA THR A 28 17.77 -10.41 10.08
C THR A 28 18.03 -8.99 9.60
N SER A 29 18.83 -8.21 10.33
CA SER A 29 19.15 -6.83 9.96
C SER A 29 19.96 -6.76 8.67
N GLU A 30 20.91 -7.66 8.48
CA GLU A 30 21.69 -7.78 7.24
C GLU A 30 20.79 -8.18 6.07
N LEU A 31 19.94 -9.20 6.25
CA LEU A 31 19.00 -9.65 5.23
C LEU A 31 17.97 -8.57 4.85
N LEU A 32 17.48 -7.78 5.79
CA LEU A 32 16.52 -6.70 5.49
C LEU A 32 17.19 -5.43 4.95
N GLY A 33 18.51 -5.27 5.16
CA GLY A 33 19.30 -4.16 4.64
C GLY A 33 19.72 -4.29 3.17
N GLY A 34 19.45 -5.44 2.54
CA GLY A 34 19.78 -5.69 1.14
C GLY A 34 19.00 -4.84 0.12
N GLN A 35 19.45 -4.85 -1.14
CA GLN A 35 18.83 -4.08 -2.23
C GLN A 35 18.60 -4.89 -3.52
N GLY A 36 19.04 -6.16 -3.56
CA GLY A 36 18.92 -7.02 -4.74
C GLY A 36 17.66 -7.89 -4.79
N TYR A 37 16.73 -7.72 -3.86
CA TYR A 37 15.53 -8.55 -3.69
C TYR A 37 14.46 -7.79 -2.87
N PRO A 38 13.19 -8.23 -2.89
CA PRO A 38 12.12 -7.55 -2.15
C PRO A 38 12.26 -7.76 -0.63
N THR A 39 13.06 -6.94 0.02
CA THR A 39 13.33 -6.99 1.47
C THR A 39 12.07 -6.79 2.32
N LEU A 40 11.14 -5.94 1.87
CA LEU A 40 9.89 -5.69 2.59
C LEU A 40 9.02 -6.96 2.74
N ALA A 41 9.04 -7.84 1.74
CA ALA A 41 8.34 -9.12 1.79
C ALA A 41 9.00 -10.15 2.74
N LEU A 42 10.23 -9.90 3.15
CA LEU A 42 10.94 -10.74 4.12
C LEU A 42 10.78 -10.24 5.55
N ALA A 43 10.32 -9.00 5.75
CA ALA A 43 10.24 -8.39 7.08
C ALA A 43 9.39 -9.24 8.05
N PHE A 44 8.20 -9.67 7.62
CA PHE A 44 7.32 -10.49 8.46
C PHE A 44 7.93 -11.86 8.82
N PRO A 45 8.35 -12.71 7.85
CA PRO A 45 8.92 -14.02 8.18
C PRO A 45 10.21 -13.91 9.01
N CYS A 46 11.08 -12.94 8.73
CA CYS A 46 12.32 -12.76 9.50
C CYS A 46 12.04 -12.35 10.95
N LEU A 47 11.12 -11.40 11.18
CA LEU A 47 10.74 -11.00 12.54
C LEU A 47 10.12 -12.16 13.32
N ARG A 48 9.29 -12.99 12.67
CA ARG A 48 8.76 -14.22 13.27
C ARG A 48 9.85 -15.23 13.59
N GLN A 49 10.85 -15.37 12.73
CA GLN A 49 11.95 -16.28 12.99
C GLN A 49 12.80 -15.83 14.19
N VAL A 50 13.07 -14.54 14.32
CA VAL A 50 13.75 -13.97 15.49
C VAL A 50 12.96 -14.25 16.76
N GLU A 51 11.65 -13.98 16.75
CA GLU A 51 10.76 -14.25 17.89
C GLU A 51 10.82 -15.72 18.33
N ARG A 52 10.79 -16.66 17.38
CA ARG A 52 10.90 -18.09 17.69
C ARG A 52 12.24 -18.45 18.29
N THR A 53 13.35 -17.96 17.71
CA THR A 53 14.69 -18.25 18.21
C THR A 53 14.88 -17.68 19.61
N LEU A 54 14.42 -16.46 19.90
CA LEU A 54 14.53 -15.87 21.24
C LEU A 54 13.69 -16.63 22.28
N ASN A 55 12.58 -17.23 21.86
CA ASN A 55 11.71 -18.03 22.74
C ASN A 55 12.25 -19.45 23.02
N ARG A 56 13.30 -19.91 22.34
CA ARG A 56 13.92 -21.20 22.61
C ARG A 56 14.56 -21.25 24.00
N ASP A 57 14.20 -22.27 24.77
CA ASP A 57 14.78 -22.49 26.11
C ASP A 57 16.20 -23.05 26.06
N ASP A 58 16.56 -23.71 24.96
CA ASP A 58 17.86 -24.32 24.68
C ASP A 58 18.85 -23.37 23.98
N LEU A 59 18.57 -22.06 23.96
CA LEU A 59 19.32 -21.07 23.18
C LEU A 59 20.82 -20.99 23.52
N PHE A 60 21.22 -21.36 24.74
CA PHE A 60 22.60 -21.26 25.22
C PHE A 60 23.27 -22.63 25.43
N ASP A 61 22.62 -23.72 25.04
CA ASP A 61 23.09 -25.08 25.33
C ASP A 61 24.41 -25.39 24.62
N GLU A 62 24.58 -24.93 23.38
CA GLU A 62 25.83 -25.10 22.62
C GLU A 62 27.00 -24.38 23.30
N GLU A 63 26.80 -23.14 23.75
CA GLU A 63 27.81 -22.38 24.48
C GLU A 63 28.11 -23.02 25.83
N ALA A 64 27.09 -23.54 26.51
CA ALA A 64 27.23 -24.19 27.80
C ALA A 64 28.06 -25.49 27.70
N LEU A 65 27.96 -26.25 26.60
CA LEU A 65 28.75 -27.46 26.37
C LEU A 65 30.26 -27.17 26.23
N LEU A 66 30.62 -25.97 25.76
CA LEU A 66 32.02 -25.56 25.56
C LEU A 66 32.74 -25.14 26.85
N VAL A 67 32.01 -25.03 27.96
CA VAL A 67 32.55 -24.62 29.27
C VAL A 67 32.53 -25.83 30.20
N GLU A 68 33.71 -26.19 30.72
CA GLU A 68 33.86 -27.20 31.78
C GLU A 68 33.00 -26.84 33.00
N ASP A 69 32.77 -27.78 33.91
CA ASP A 69 31.93 -27.58 35.09
C ASP A 69 32.55 -26.58 36.08
N ALA A 70 32.39 -25.30 35.76
CA ALA A 70 32.98 -24.16 36.45
C ALA A 70 31.93 -23.49 37.34
N PRO A 71 32.32 -22.97 38.52
CA PRO A 71 31.38 -22.41 39.49
C PRO A 71 30.60 -21.20 38.97
N PHE A 72 31.11 -20.49 37.94
CA PHE A 72 30.43 -19.35 37.33
C PHE A 72 29.40 -19.74 36.26
N LYS A 73 29.40 -20.99 35.78
CA LYS A 73 28.62 -21.43 34.62
C LYS A 73 27.13 -21.23 34.83
N GLN A 74 26.60 -21.75 35.93
CA GLN A 74 25.16 -21.61 36.23
C GLN A 74 24.75 -20.16 36.45
N THR A 75 25.58 -19.37 37.16
CA THR A 75 25.29 -17.94 37.40
C THR A 75 25.20 -17.15 36.09
N VAL A 76 26.07 -17.46 35.10
CA VAL A 76 26.01 -16.81 33.79
C VAL A 76 24.77 -17.27 33.02
N LEU A 77 24.42 -18.56 33.05
CA LEU A 77 23.21 -19.07 32.39
C LEU A 77 21.92 -18.46 32.96
N ASP A 78 21.80 -18.34 34.27
CA ASP A 78 20.63 -17.72 34.93
C ASP A 78 20.51 -16.24 34.53
N LEU A 79 21.63 -15.52 34.51
CA LEU A 79 21.69 -14.13 34.06
C LEU A 79 21.29 -14.01 32.58
N MET A 80 21.88 -14.83 31.70
CA MET A 80 21.60 -14.80 30.26
C MET A 80 20.17 -15.21 29.94
N THR A 81 19.58 -16.13 30.71
CA THR A 81 18.15 -16.48 30.62
C THR A 81 17.27 -15.29 30.97
N THR A 82 17.62 -14.55 32.03
CA THR A 82 16.90 -13.32 32.40
C THR A 82 17.00 -12.26 31.29
N VAL A 83 18.19 -12.10 30.70
CA VAL A 83 18.41 -11.19 29.57
C VAL A 83 17.59 -11.63 28.35
N ARG A 84 17.56 -12.93 28.02
CA ARG A 84 16.75 -13.50 26.93
C ARG A 84 15.28 -13.15 27.09
N LEU A 85 14.71 -13.39 28.28
CA LEU A 85 13.31 -13.07 28.56
C LEU A 85 13.01 -11.57 28.46
N ALA A 86 13.95 -10.72 28.89
CA ALA A 86 13.82 -9.28 28.71
C ALA A 86 13.83 -8.88 27.22
N PHE A 87 14.68 -9.50 26.40
CA PHE A 87 14.70 -9.30 24.96
C PHE A 87 13.41 -9.76 24.29
N VAL A 88 12.86 -10.92 24.65
CA VAL A 88 11.55 -11.40 24.17
C VAL A 88 10.47 -10.36 24.50
N GLY A 89 10.37 -9.92 25.75
CA GLY A 89 9.36 -8.94 26.16
C GLY A 89 9.50 -7.58 25.46
N LEU A 90 10.72 -7.13 25.18
CA LEU A 90 10.96 -5.92 24.38
C LEU A 90 10.59 -6.11 22.91
N PHE A 91 10.92 -7.28 22.34
CA PHE A 91 10.64 -7.62 20.95
C PHE A 91 9.13 -7.70 20.70
N GLU A 92 8.41 -8.45 21.53
CA GLU A 92 6.95 -8.58 21.46
C GLU A 92 6.26 -7.22 21.56
N ARG A 93 6.68 -6.36 22.50
CA ARG A 93 6.14 -4.99 22.63
C ARG A 93 6.43 -4.14 21.41
N ARG A 94 7.64 -4.23 20.85
CA ARG A 94 8.07 -3.42 19.69
C ARG A 94 7.31 -3.78 18.42
N PHE A 95 6.93 -5.04 18.28
CA PHE A 95 6.31 -5.60 17.07
C PHE A 95 4.87 -6.12 17.27
N ALA A 96 4.24 -5.78 18.39
CA ALA A 96 2.86 -6.19 18.72
C ALA A 96 1.84 -5.75 17.66
N ASP A 97 2.00 -4.54 17.11
CA ASP A 97 1.10 -3.95 16.12
C ASP A 97 1.74 -3.85 14.74
N LEU A 98 2.21 -4.98 14.23
CA LEU A 98 2.83 -5.04 12.92
C LEU A 98 1.77 -4.86 11.81
N PRO A 99 1.95 -3.94 10.84
CA PRO A 99 1.00 -3.71 9.76
C PRO A 99 0.59 -4.99 9.05
N THR A 100 -0.71 -5.13 8.79
CA THR A 100 -1.25 -6.36 8.18
C THR A 100 -0.77 -6.54 6.74
N ASP A 101 -0.46 -5.43 6.06
CA ASP A 101 0.06 -5.41 4.71
C ASP A 101 1.40 -6.16 4.61
N LEU A 102 2.25 -6.12 5.64
CA LEU A 102 3.54 -6.83 5.62
C LEU A 102 3.39 -8.35 5.47
N LEU A 103 2.33 -8.94 6.04
CA LEU A 103 2.06 -10.36 5.83
C LEU A 103 1.58 -10.62 4.40
N TRP A 104 0.67 -9.81 3.87
CA TRP A 104 0.17 -9.99 2.51
C TRP A 104 1.29 -9.81 1.49
N ILE A 105 2.13 -8.80 1.67
CA ILE A 105 3.34 -8.57 0.87
C ILE A 105 4.25 -9.80 0.91
N SER A 106 4.35 -10.49 2.05
CA SER A 106 5.13 -11.73 2.18
C SER A 106 4.53 -12.88 1.35
N TYR A 107 3.20 -13.00 1.28
CA TYR A 107 2.51 -13.99 0.43
C TYR A 107 2.65 -13.72 -1.08
N LEU A 108 2.93 -12.48 -1.48
CA LEU A 108 3.15 -12.14 -2.89
C LEU A 108 4.47 -12.70 -3.45
N VAL A 109 5.33 -13.28 -2.61
CA VAL A 109 6.58 -13.92 -3.02
C VAL A 109 6.40 -15.44 -3.01
N PRO A 110 6.28 -16.10 -4.18
CA PRO A 110 6.00 -17.54 -4.25
C PRO A 110 7.06 -18.42 -3.57
N ARG A 111 8.28 -17.92 -3.37
CA ARG A 111 9.35 -18.64 -2.69
C ARG A 111 9.21 -18.62 -1.16
N LEU A 112 8.41 -17.72 -0.61
CA LEU A 112 8.19 -17.55 0.83
C LEU A 112 6.96 -18.27 1.36
N THR A 113 6.09 -18.77 0.49
CA THR A 113 4.86 -19.48 0.89
C THR A 113 5.13 -20.78 1.66
N ASN A 114 6.35 -21.34 1.54
CA ASN A 114 6.77 -22.56 2.24
C ASN A 114 7.72 -22.28 3.43
N MET A 115 7.98 -21.02 3.81
CA MET A 115 8.83 -20.73 4.97
C MET A 115 8.11 -21.05 6.28
N GLU A 116 8.81 -21.77 7.18
CA GLU A 116 8.44 -21.92 8.59
C GLU A 116 8.33 -20.53 9.24
N GLY A 117 7.12 -19.97 9.31
CA GLY A 117 6.97 -18.52 9.49
C GLY A 117 5.57 -18.03 9.21
N LEU A 118 5.05 -18.45 8.06
CA LEU A 118 3.72 -18.13 7.57
C LEU A 118 2.77 -19.32 7.83
N THR A 119 2.53 -19.66 9.10
CA THR A 119 1.58 -20.74 9.43
C THR A 119 0.17 -20.38 8.96
N ASN A 120 -0.52 -21.34 8.33
CA ASN A 120 -1.88 -21.19 7.80
C ASN A 120 -2.91 -20.69 8.83
N ASP A 121 -2.69 -20.95 10.12
CA ASP A 121 -3.57 -20.51 11.21
C ASP A 121 -3.63 -18.97 11.33
N HIS A 122 -2.52 -18.28 11.08
CA HIS A 122 -2.49 -16.82 11.05
C HIS A 122 -3.14 -16.26 9.77
N ALA A 123 -3.03 -16.97 8.65
CA ALA A 123 -3.72 -16.64 7.41
C ALA A 123 -5.23 -16.73 7.59
N ALA A 124 -5.74 -17.83 8.16
CA ALA A 124 -7.17 -18.03 8.40
C ALA A 124 -7.74 -17.01 9.40
N ALA A 125 -7.02 -16.75 10.50
CA ALA A 125 -7.44 -15.75 11.48
C ALA A 125 -7.47 -14.33 10.90
N ARG A 126 -6.54 -13.98 10.01
CA ARG A 126 -6.48 -12.65 9.37
C ARG A 126 -7.42 -12.52 8.18
N GLU A 127 -7.62 -13.58 7.40
CA GLU A 127 -8.69 -13.66 6.38
C GLU A 127 -10.04 -13.42 7.04
N LYS A 128 -10.31 -14.07 8.18
CA LYS A 128 -11.51 -13.84 8.97
C LYS A 128 -11.63 -12.36 9.37
N ARG A 129 -10.55 -11.74 9.89
CA ARG A 129 -10.55 -10.31 10.25
C ARG A 129 -10.80 -9.39 9.05
N LEU A 130 -10.19 -9.66 7.89
CA LEU A 130 -10.41 -8.88 6.67
C LEU A 130 -11.85 -8.99 6.20
N LYS A 131 -12.41 -10.21 6.13
CA LYS A 131 -13.82 -10.44 5.83
C LYS A 131 -14.72 -9.66 6.79
N THR A 132 -14.46 -9.74 8.10
CA THR A 132 -15.23 -8.98 9.10
C THR A 132 -15.14 -7.47 8.88
N ARG A 133 -13.95 -6.92 8.58
CA ARG A 133 -13.77 -5.48 8.31
C ARG A 133 -14.48 -5.03 7.04
N CYS A 134 -14.35 -5.77 5.94
CA CYS A 134 -15.04 -5.48 4.68
C CYS A 134 -16.56 -5.55 4.86
N SER A 135 -17.06 -6.60 5.53
CA SER A 135 -18.50 -6.71 5.83
C SER A 135 -18.99 -5.55 6.69
N ALA A 136 -18.26 -5.19 7.75
CA ALA A 136 -18.63 -4.06 8.61
C ALA A 136 -18.64 -2.73 7.85
N GLU A 137 -17.70 -2.53 6.93
CA GLU A 137 -17.65 -1.35 6.07
C GLU A 137 -18.84 -1.29 5.10
N VAL A 138 -19.22 -2.41 4.49
CA VAL A 138 -20.40 -2.53 3.63
C VAL A 138 -21.69 -2.22 4.39
N TYR A 139 -21.87 -2.79 5.58
CA TYR A 139 -23.08 -2.52 6.38
C TYR A 139 -23.17 -1.06 6.82
N ARG A 140 -22.04 -0.44 7.20
CA ARG A 140 -22.00 0.98 7.55
C ARG A 140 -22.39 1.87 6.36
N TYR A 141 -21.87 1.56 5.18
CA TYR A 141 -22.23 2.26 3.95
C TYR A 141 -23.73 2.14 3.64
N LEU A 142 -24.30 0.94 3.74
CA LEU A 142 -25.73 0.71 3.47
C LEU A 142 -26.64 1.45 4.45
N ASP A 143 -26.21 1.57 5.71
CA ASP A 143 -26.92 2.34 6.75
C ASP A 143 -26.86 3.85 6.46
N GLU A 144 -25.67 4.38 6.15
CA GLU A 144 -25.46 5.82 5.91
C GLU A 144 -26.14 6.30 4.61
N VAL A 145 -26.18 5.47 3.57
CA VAL A 145 -26.85 5.81 2.30
C VAL A 145 -28.38 5.70 2.40
N ALA A 146 -28.93 4.96 3.37
CA ALA A 146 -30.37 4.87 3.57
C ALA A 146 -31.03 6.23 3.86
N ASP A 147 -30.28 7.15 4.48
CA ASP A 147 -30.72 8.50 4.83
C ASP A 147 -30.29 9.58 3.82
N THR A 148 -29.60 9.20 2.73
CA THR A 148 -29.08 10.17 1.74
C THR A 148 -30.14 10.53 0.68
N GLU A 149 -30.18 11.80 0.28
CA GLU A 149 -31.08 12.28 -0.78
C GLU A 149 -30.76 11.64 -2.14
N PHE A 150 -31.81 11.29 -2.90
CA PHE A 150 -31.72 10.58 -4.18
C PHE A 150 -30.97 11.34 -5.28
N ASP A 151 -30.90 12.67 -5.19
CA ASP A 151 -30.32 13.55 -6.23
C ASP A 151 -28.84 13.93 -5.98
N ALA A 152 -28.22 13.36 -4.94
CA ALA A 152 -26.81 13.64 -4.63
C ALA A 152 -25.88 12.96 -5.65
N ASP A 153 -24.88 13.68 -6.16
CA ASP A 153 -23.83 13.11 -7.03
C ASP A 153 -23.05 12.01 -6.26
N PRO A 154 -23.14 10.75 -6.72
CA PRO A 154 -22.44 9.65 -6.05
C PRO A 154 -20.92 9.84 -5.99
N LEU A 155 -20.31 10.45 -7.01
CA LEU A 155 -18.86 10.66 -7.06
C LEU A 155 -18.42 11.71 -6.03
N GLU A 156 -19.22 12.75 -5.84
CA GLU A 156 -18.98 13.78 -4.82
C GLU A 156 -19.17 13.20 -3.41
N TRP A 157 -20.19 12.35 -3.21
CA TRP A 157 -20.39 11.64 -1.95
C TRP A 157 -19.17 10.78 -1.59
N TRP A 158 -18.64 10.01 -2.54
CA TRP A 158 -17.43 9.21 -2.35
C TRP A 158 -16.17 10.06 -2.16
N ARG A 159 -16.11 11.26 -2.74
CA ARG A 159 -15.02 12.21 -2.51
C ARG A 159 -14.99 12.70 -1.06
N LEU A 160 -16.16 12.97 -0.49
CA LEU A 160 -16.32 13.45 0.89
C LEU A 160 -16.14 12.31 1.93
N HIS A 161 -16.69 11.13 1.66
CA HIS A 161 -16.73 10.02 2.62
C HIS A 161 -15.61 8.99 2.41
N GLY A 162 -14.83 9.08 1.33
CA GLY A 162 -13.87 8.04 0.93
C GLY A 162 -12.78 7.73 1.97
N ARG A 163 -12.47 8.65 2.89
CA ARG A 163 -11.55 8.38 4.01
C ARG A 163 -12.12 7.39 5.04
N SER A 164 -13.43 7.35 5.21
CA SER A 164 -14.13 6.44 6.12
C SER A 164 -14.29 5.03 5.54
N TYR A 165 -14.04 4.89 4.23
CA TYR A 165 -14.29 3.69 3.44
C TYR A 165 -13.05 3.26 2.63
N PRO A 166 -11.96 2.81 3.30
CA PRO A 166 -10.71 2.47 2.65
C PRO A 166 -10.79 1.30 1.65
N TYR A 167 -11.75 0.38 1.80
CA TYR A 167 -11.91 -0.76 0.88
C TYR A 167 -12.94 -0.47 -0.21
N LEU A 168 -14.04 0.21 0.11
CA LEU A 168 -15.11 0.49 -0.86
C LEU A 168 -14.82 1.70 -1.75
N ALA A 169 -14.20 2.77 -1.24
CA ALA A 169 -13.96 3.98 -2.04
C ALA A 169 -13.08 3.75 -3.29
N PRO A 170 -12.03 2.90 -3.25
CA PRO A 170 -11.31 2.52 -4.46
C PRO A 170 -12.19 1.81 -5.50
N LEU A 171 -13.07 0.90 -5.06
CA LEU A 171 -13.98 0.16 -5.94
C LEU A 171 -15.05 1.08 -6.54
N ALA A 172 -15.64 1.95 -5.73
CA ALA A 172 -16.63 2.92 -6.17
C ALA A 172 -16.07 3.85 -7.25
N ARG A 173 -14.85 4.38 -7.06
CA ARG A 173 -14.17 5.19 -8.11
C ARG A 173 -13.95 4.41 -9.40
N GLN A 174 -13.60 3.13 -9.30
CA GLN A 174 -13.35 2.30 -10.48
C GLN A 174 -14.65 2.01 -11.26
N TRP A 175 -15.75 1.75 -10.55
CA TRP A 175 -16.97 1.23 -11.17
C TRP A 175 -17.94 2.34 -11.55
N LEU A 176 -18.07 3.39 -10.73
CA LEU A 176 -18.96 4.52 -11.01
C LEU A 176 -18.41 5.46 -12.10
N ALA A 177 -17.09 5.50 -12.30
CA ALA A 177 -16.49 6.25 -13.40
C ALA A 177 -16.60 5.53 -14.76
N CYS A 178 -17.08 4.28 -14.78
CA CYS A 178 -17.23 3.52 -16.01
C CYS A 178 -18.53 3.91 -16.72
N VAL A 179 -18.44 4.27 -17.99
CA VAL A 179 -19.63 4.49 -18.81
C VAL A 179 -20.16 3.14 -19.29
N ALA A 180 -21.46 2.91 -19.12
CA ALA A 180 -22.10 1.64 -19.47
C ALA A 180 -22.15 1.33 -20.98
N THR A 181 -21.91 2.33 -21.83
CA THR A 181 -22.08 2.23 -23.29
C THR A 181 -20.86 2.80 -24.04
N SER A 182 -20.71 2.40 -25.30
CA SER A 182 -19.74 2.98 -26.24
C SER A 182 -20.16 4.36 -26.77
N VAL A 183 -21.29 4.92 -26.33
CA VAL A 183 -21.80 6.20 -26.85
C VAL A 183 -20.77 7.35 -26.73
N PRO A 184 -19.99 7.50 -25.64
CA PRO A 184 -18.94 8.52 -25.58
C PRO A 184 -17.85 8.31 -26.61
N SER A 185 -17.42 7.06 -26.85
CA SER A 185 -16.41 6.79 -27.86
C SER A 185 -16.96 6.98 -29.27
N GLU A 186 -18.21 6.61 -29.55
CA GLU A 186 -18.89 6.89 -30.82
C GLU A 186 -19.02 8.40 -31.10
N ARG A 187 -19.36 9.20 -30.08
CA ARG A 187 -19.35 10.67 -30.20
C ARG A 187 -17.94 11.19 -30.51
N ALA A 188 -16.94 10.71 -29.78
CA ALA A 188 -15.54 11.06 -30.03
C ALA A 188 -15.11 10.69 -31.46
N PHE A 189 -15.47 9.51 -31.97
CA PHE A 189 -15.18 9.08 -33.34
C PHE A 189 -15.94 9.89 -34.39
N SER A 190 -17.18 10.30 -34.11
CA SER A 190 -17.94 11.20 -34.98
C SER A 190 -17.27 12.57 -35.08
N SER A 191 -16.87 13.16 -33.94
CA SER A 191 -16.09 14.40 -33.88
C SER A 191 -14.74 14.25 -34.60
N ALA A 192 -14.07 13.10 -34.43
CA ALA A 192 -12.83 12.78 -35.13
C ALA A 192 -13.02 12.75 -36.65
N GLY A 193 -14.18 12.26 -37.13
CA GLY A 193 -14.53 12.26 -38.55
C GLY A 193 -14.63 13.67 -39.16
N ASN A 194 -14.97 14.68 -38.36
CA ASN A 194 -14.95 16.08 -38.80
C ASN A 194 -13.53 16.65 -38.86
N ILE A 195 -12.65 16.26 -37.92
CA ILE A 195 -11.25 16.67 -37.85
C ILE A 195 -10.43 16.02 -38.97
N VAL A 196 -10.64 14.73 -39.19
CA VAL A 196 -9.97 13.90 -40.20
C VAL A 196 -10.95 13.61 -41.34
N ASN A 197 -11.02 14.52 -42.30
CA ASN A 197 -11.84 14.36 -43.50
C ASN A 197 -10.99 14.04 -44.74
N CYS A 198 -11.64 13.64 -45.85
CA CYS A 198 -10.96 13.28 -47.10
C CYS A 198 -10.06 14.39 -47.68
N LYS A 199 -10.24 15.65 -47.26
CA LYS A 199 -9.41 16.81 -47.66
C LYS A 199 -8.25 17.08 -46.69
N ARG A 200 -8.26 16.49 -45.49
CA ARG A 200 -7.26 16.67 -44.40
C ARG A 200 -6.73 15.32 -43.90
N THR A 201 -6.19 14.51 -44.81
CA THR A 201 -5.74 13.13 -44.54
C THR A 201 -4.30 13.00 -44.04
N LYS A 202 -3.53 14.10 -43.98
CA LYS A 202 -2.11 14.12 -43.56
C LYS A 202 -1.90 14.68 -42.14
N LEU A 203 -2.86 14.48 -41.24
CA LEU A 203 -2.71 14.90 -39.85
C LEU A 203 -1.94 13.83 -39.08
N ASP A 204 -1.02 14.28 -38.22
CA ASP A 204 -0.33 13.39 -37.30
C ASP A 204 -1.32 12.83 -36.27
N PRO A 205 -1.28 11.52 -35.94
CA PRO A 205 -2.19 10.93 -34.96
C PRO A 205 -2.16 11.60 -33.58
N SER A 206 -1.01 12.14 -33.16
CA SER A 206 -0.91 12.89 -31.90
C SER A 206 -1.71 14.18 -31.94
N LEU A 207 -1.67 14.91 -33.06
CA LEU A 207 -2.42 16.15 -33.26
C LEU A 207 -3.93 15.90 -33.30
N VAL A 208 -4.38 14.78 -33.87
CA VAL A 208 -5.80 14.41 -33.88
C VAL A 208 -6.29 14.14 -32.46
N ARG A 209 -5.55 13.35 -31.68
CA ARG A 209 -5.87 13.07 -30.27
C ARG A 209 -5.95 14.36 -29.46
N ASP A 210 -4.96 15.23 -29.59
CA ASP A 210 -4.89 16.46 -28.79
C ASP A 210 -6.00 17.44 -29.19
N SER A 211 -6.35 17.52 -30.47
CA SER A 211 -7.49 18.33 -30.95
C SER A 211 -8.82 17.79 -30.42
N LEU A 212 -8.99 16.46 -30.38
CA LEU A 212 -10.17 15.82 -29.82
C LEU A 212 -10.31 16.09 -28.32
N PHE A 213 -9.20 15.96 -27.60
CA PHE A 213 -9.15 16.23 -26.17
C PHE A 213 -9.55 17.66 -25.85
N ILE A 214 -9.00 18.64 -26.58
CA ILE A 214 -9.38 20.04 -26.42
C ILE A 214 -10.87 20.24 -26.76
N HIS A 215 -11.33 19.74 -27.90
CA HIS A 215 -12.74 19.86 -28.31
C HIS A 215 -13.71 19.34 -27.25
N ASP A 216 -13.44 18.17 -26.66
CA ASP A 216 -14.37 17.52 -25.72
C ASP A 216 -14.26 18.04 -24.28
N ASN A 217 -13.17 18.73 -23.91
CA ASN A 217 -12.93 19.21 -22.54
C ASN A 217 -12.90 20.74 -22.41
N PHE A 218 -13.09 21.48 -23.50
CA PHE A 218 -13.11 22.95 -23.48
C PHE A 218 -14.51 23.47 -23.12
N GLU A 219 -14.64 24.12 -21.97
CA GLU A 219 -15.86 24.87 -21.62
C GLU A 219 -15.79 26.26 -22.24
N PHE A 220 -16.78 26.61 -23.07
CA PHE A 220 -16.91 27.98 -23.58
C PHE A 220 -17.29 28.92 -22.44
N PRO A 221 -16.55 30.02 -22.23
CA PRO A 221 -16.98 31.07 -21.31
C PRO A 221 -18.34 31.64 -21.75
N GLU A 222 -19.28 31.79 -20.81
CA GLU A 222 -20.67 32.23 -21.08
C GLU A 222 -20.83 33.62 -21.72
N TRP A 223 -19.75 34.37 -21.97
CA TRP A 223 -19.81 35.74 -22.48
C TRP A 223 -19.79 35.88 -24.03
N GLU A 224 -19.69 34.79 -24.79
CA GLU A 224 -19.65 34.85 -26.27
C GLU A 224 -20.96 34.46 -26.98
N THR A 225 -22.06 34.19 -26.26
CA THR A 225 -23.37 33.83 -26.89
C THR A 225 -24.35 34.99 -27.10
N ASP A 226 -23.88 36.24 -27.17
CA ASP A 226 -24.70 37.38 -27.60
C ASP A 226 -24.53 37.70 -29.09
N GLU A 227 -24.96 36.77 -29.95
CA GLU A 227 -25.44 37.11 -31.30
C GLU A 227 -26.85 36.53 -31.51
N LYS A 228 -27.79 36.99 -30.69
CA LYS A 228 -29.19 37.04 -31.11
C LYS A 228 -29.30 38.02 -32.27
N ALA A 229 -29.54 37.49 -33.45
CA ALA A 229 -30.58 37.93 -34.37
C ALA A 229 -31.02 39.40 -34.19
N THR A 230 -30.21 40.34 -34.67
CA THR A 230 -30.73 41.64 -35.08
C THR A 230 -31.06 41.55 -36.56
N SER A 231 -32.33 41.21 -36.82
CA SER A 231 -33.01 41.58 -38.04
C SER A 231 -32.79 43.08 -38.29
N ASP A 232 -32.02 43.42 -39.32
CA ASP A 232 -31.79 44.78 -39.76
C ASP A 232 -32.97 45.24 -40.65
N PRO A 233 -33.83 46.18 -40.21
CA PRO A 233 -34.86 46.77 -41.05
C PRO A 233 -34.36 48.14 -41.51
N SER A 234 -33.35 48.16 -42.39
CA SER A 234 -32.86 49.42 -42.96
C SER A 234 -32.37 49.27 -44.41
N HIS A 235 -33.17 48.62 -45.25
CA HIS A 235 -33.08 48.79 -46.70
C HIS A 235 -34.44 49.20 -47.29
N GLU A 236 -34.88 50.41 -46.94
CA GLU A 236 -35.84 51.15 -47.75
C GLU A 236 -35.35 52.59 -48.00
N GLN A 237 -35.12 52.86 -49.29
CA GLN A 237 -35.14 54.17 -49.94
C GLN A 237 -34.02 55.17 -49.63
N VAL A 238 -33.00 55.22 -50.51
CA VAL A 238 -32.66 56.46 -51.25
C VAL A 238 -32.00 56.07 -52.58
N ASN A 239 -32.75 56.17 -53.68
CA ASN A 239 -32.22 56.66 -54.96
C ASN A 239 -33.38 57.08 -55.87
N GLN A 240 -33.83 58.33 -55.71
CA GLN A 240 -34.42 59.13 -56.77
C GLN A 240 -33.33 60.06 -57.30
N SER A 241 -33.05 60.02 -58.61
CA SER A 241 -32.94 61.18 -59.51
C SER A 241 -32.16 60.83 -60.80
N LYS A 242 -32.89 60.41 -61.84
CA LYS A 242 -33.03 61.11 -63.14
C LYS A 242 -33.76 60.22 -64.13
#